data_AF-A0A929VSC5-F1
#
_entry.id   AF-A0A929VSC5-F1
#
_cell.length_a   1.000
_cell.length_b   1.000
_cell.length_c   1.000
_cell.angle_alpha   90.00
_cell.angle_beta   90.00
_cell.angle_gamma   90.00
#
_symmetry.space_group_name_H-M   'P 1'
#
loop_
_entity.id
_entity.type
_entity.pdbx_description
1 polymer ?
#
loop_
_entity_poly.entity_id
_entity_poly.type
_entity_poly.pdbx_seq_one_letter_code
_entity_poly.pdbx_strand_id
1 'polypeptide(L)'
;MSKIKGKNFEILKILFLELNRMVTSVDRVGSGFYDAEDGDNSVKSTALALLLYFDEEKVLDKPAHLRNLVSSIIEQELTEEEFDDLCDSDKYRWKPPYGATQKELVDKINRAVDRM
;
A
#
# COMPACT_ATOMS: atom_id res chain seq x y z
N MET A 1 -4.12 -24.71 -17.21
CA MET A 1 -4.31 -24.24 -15.83
C MET A 1 -5.76 -24.43 -15.44
N SER A 2 -6.02 -25.10 -14.31
CA SER A 2 -7.38 -25.20 -13.76
C SER A 2 -7.86 -23.78 -13.38
N LYS A 3 -9.12 -23.44 -13.68
CA LYS A 3 -9.70 -22.16 -13.27
C LYS A 3 -10.04 -22.25 -11.79
N ILE A 4 -9.55 -21.31 -10.97
CA ILE A 4 -9.99 -21.13 -9.58
C ILE A 4 -11.51 -20.86 -9.60
N LYS A 5 -12.28 -21.60 -8.79
CA LYS A 5 -13.74 -21.52 -8.72
C LYS A 5 -14.20 -21.55 -7.26
N GLY A 6 -15.45 -21.19 -7.02
CA GLY A 6 -16.07 -21.25 -5.69
C GLY A 6 -15.59 -20.14 -4.77
N LYS A 7 -15.57 -20.41 -3.46
CA LYS A 7 -15.28 -19.42 -2.40
C LYS A 7 -13.97 -18.66 -2.64
N ASN A 8 -12.92 -19.33 -3.08
CA ASN A 8 -11.62 -18.71 -3.34
C ASN A 8 -11.70 -17.68 -4.48
N PHE A 9 -12.54 -17.90 -5.50
CA PHE A 9 -12.73 -16.93 -6.58
C PHE A 9 -13.45 -15.66 -6.11
N GLU A 10 -14.44 -15.79 -5.21
CA GLU A 10 -15.12 -14.63 -4.63
C GLU A 10 -14.20 -13.84 -3.71
N ILE A 11 -13.36 -14.53 -2.92
CA ILE A 11 -12.32 -13.86 -2.12
C ILE A 11 -11.34 -13.11 -3.02
N LEU A 12 -10.87 -13.71 -4.12
CA LEU A 12 -9.98 -13.05 -5.08
C LEU A 12 -10.59 -11.79 -5.71
N LYS A 13 -11.91 -11.76 -5.96
CA LYS A 13 -12.59 -10.54 -6.43
C LYS A 13 -12.57 -9.44 -5.37
N ILE A 14 -12.85 -9.78 -4.11
CA ILE A 14 -12.79 -8.81 -2.99
C ILE A 14 -11.37 -8.25 -2.88
N LEU A 15 -10.37 -9.13 -2.91
CA LEU A 15 -8.96 -8.76 -2.89
C LEU A 15 -8.61 -7.78 -4.01
N PHE A 16 -9.00 -8.11 -5.25
CA PHE A 16 -8.72 -7.29 -6.41
C PHE A 16 -9.40 -5.91 -6.31
N LEU A 17 -10.66 -5.84 -5.91
CA LEU A 17 -11.41 -4.59 -5.83
C LEU A 17 -10.84 -3.64 -4.77
N GLU A 18 -10.50 -4.15 -3.59
CA GLU A 18 -9.89 -3.37 -2.52
C GLU A 18 -8.48 -2.87 -2.91
N LEU A 19 -7.65 -3.74 -3.49
CA LEU A 19 -6.34 -3.35 -4.02
C LEU A 19 -6.48 -2.28 -5.11
N ASN A 20 -7.38 -2.47 -6.07
CA ASN A 20 -7.60 -1.54 -7.15
C ASN A 20 -8.07 -0.17 -6.63
N ARG A 21 -8.96 -0.14 -5.63
CA ARG A 21 -9.40 1.11 -4.98
C ARG A 21 -8.25 1.84 -4.30
N MET A 22 -7.42 1.12 -3.54
CA MET A 22 -6.27 1.73 -2.87
C MET A 22 -5.26 2.29 -3.89
N VAL A 23 -4.88 1.50 -4.90
CA VAL A 23 -3.92 1.91 -5.93
C VAL A 23 -4.44 3.13 -6.70
N THR A 24 -5.69 3.09 -7.17
CA THR A 24 -6.27 4.21 -7.93
C THR A 24 -6.46 5.47 -7.10
N SER A 25 -6.76 5.35 -5.80
CA SER A 25 -6.86 6.50 -4.90
C SER A 25 -5.49 7.14 -4.65
N VAL A 26 -4.47 6.32 -4.39
CA VAL A 26 -3.08 6.80 -4.23
C VAL A 26 -2.57 7.44 -5.51
N ASP A 27 -2.84 6.85 -6.69
CA ASP A 27 -2.45 7.40 -7.99
C ASP A 27 -3.14 8.75 -8.26
N ARG A 28 -4.43 8.85 -7.94
CA ARG A 28 -5.19 10.10 -8.10
C ARG A 28 -4.70 11.22 -7.18
N VAL A 29 -4.36 10.90 -5.93
CA VAL A 29 -3.76 11.87 -5.02
C VAL A 29 -2.35 12.21 -5.47
N GLY A 30 -1.56 11.22 -5.89
CA GLY A 30 -0.21 11.41 -6.41
C GLY A 30 -0.20 12.39 -7.57
N SER A 31 -0.98 12.13 -8.61
CA SER A 31 -1.06 12.95 -9.84
C SER A 31 -1.73 14.32 -9.64
N GLY A 32 -2.75 14.42 -8.78
CA GLY A 32 -3.59 15.63 -8.70
C GLY A 32 -2.94 16.87 -8.08
N PHE A 33 -1.80 16.73 -7.40
CA PHE A 33 -1.11 17.84 -6.73
C PHE A 33 0.20 18.26 -7.41
N TYR A 34 0.68 17.53 -8.43
CA TYR A 34 1.90 17.92 -9.17
C TYR A 34 1.71 19.14 -10.07
N ASP A 35 0.46 19.43 -10.50
CA ASP A 35 0.15 20.55 -11.41
C ASP A 35 -0.22 21.87 -10.70
N ALA A 36 -0.18 21.91 -9.36
CA ALA A 36 -0.41 23.15 -8.62
C ALA A 36 0.81 24.07 -8.77
N GLU A 37 0.65 25.22 -9.44
CA GLU A 37 1.69 26.17 -9.86
C GLU A 37 2.63 26.72 -8.76
N ASP A 38 2.44 26.35 -7.49
CA ASP A 38 3.25 26.80 -6.36
C ASP A 38 4.32 25.77 -5.97
N GLY A 39 5.52 25.94 -6.51
CA GLY A 39 6.67 25.02 -6.46
C GLY A 39 7.29 24.64 -5.10
N ASP A 40 6.62 24.87 -3.96
CA ASP A 40 7.00 24.36 -2.62
C ASP A 40 5.82 23.66 -1.88
N ASN A 41 4.61 23.73 -2.43
CA ASN A 41 3.38 23.24 -1.81
C ASN A 41 2.86 21.93 -2.42
N SER A 42 3.30 21.52 -3.62
CA SER A 42 2.78 20.30 -4.27
C SER A 42 3.08 19.04 -3.46
N VAL A 43 4.36 18.77 -3.16
CA VAL A 43 4.78 17.54 -2.46
C VAL A 43 4.25 17.45 -1.04
N LYS A 44 4.27 18.57 -0.30
CA LYS A 44 3.69 18.64 1.06
C LYS A 44 2.18 18.40 1.00
N SER A 45 1.48 18.97 0.02
CA SER A 45 0.03 18.78 -0.15
C SER A 45 -0.30 17.35 -0.55
N THR A 46 0.47 16.73 -1.45
CA THR A 46 0.33 15.30 -1.78
C THR A 46 0.50 14.43 -0.54
N ALA A 47 1.54 14.67 0.27
CA ALA A 47 1.79 13.90 1.48
C ALA A 47 0.65 14.06 2.51
N LEU A 48 0.14 15.28 2.70
CA LEU A 48 -0.99 15.55 3.60
C LEU A 48 -2.30 14.94 3.07
N ALA A 49 -2.56 15.02 1.77
CA ALA A 49 -3.74 14.43 1.16
C ALA A 49 -3.70 12.89 1.24
N LEU A 50 -2.52 12.28 1.06
CA LEU A 50 -2.34 10.84 1.30
C LEU A 50 -2.59 10.48 2.76
N LEU A 51 -2.08 11.28 3.70
CA LEU A 51 -2.32 11.05 5.13
C LEU A 51 -3.82 11.18 5.48
N LEU A 52 -4.50 12.19 4.95
CA LEU A 52 -5.93 12.37 5.13
C LEU A 52 -6.72 11.20 4.55
N TYR A 53 -6.39 10.77 3.32
CA TYR A 53 -6.95 9.57 2.72
C TYR A 53 -6.74 8.34 3.61
N PHE A 54 -5.54 8.16 4.17
CA PHE A 54 -5.24 7.02 5.03
C PHE A 54 -6.09 7.00 6.28
N ASP A 55 -6.36 8.16 6.87
CA ASP A 55 -7.20 8.28 8.06
C ASP A 55 -8.70 8.14 7.75
N GLU A 56 -9.21 8.86 6.75
CA GLU A 56 -10.64 8.86 6.41
C GLU A 56 -11.10 7.49 5.89
N GLU A 57 -10.28 6.86 5.05
CA GLU A 57 -10.61 5.58 4.42
C GLU A 57 -10.09 4.37 5.20
N LYS A 58 -9.55 4.60 6.40
CA LYS A 58 -8.96 3.57 7.28
C LYS A 58 -8.08 2.61 6.49
N VAL A 59 -7.22 3.19 5.65
CA VAL A 59 -6.46 2.44 4.63
C VAL A 59 -5.56 1.41 5.28
N LEU A 60 -5.05 1.64 6.50
CA LEU A 60 -4.21 0.67 7.20
C LEU A 60 -4.96 -0.60 7.64
N ASP A 61 -6.28 -0.53 7.85
CA ASP A 61 -7.08 -1.69 8.22
C ASP A 61 -7.33 -2.61 7.01
N LYS A 62 -7.34 -2.04 5.80
CA LYS A 62 -7.62 -2.76 4.56
C LYS A 62 -6.53 -3.81 4.26
N PRO A 63 -5.21 -3.53 4.24
CA PRO A 63 -4.16 -4.53 4.09
C PRO A 63 -4.21 -5.65 5.13
N ALA A 64 -4.56 -5.35 6.39
CA ALA A 64 -4.71 -6.38 7.41
C ALA A 64 -5.85 -7.35 7.07
N HIS A 65 -6.99 -6.82 6.62
CA HIS A 65 -8.10 -7.64 6.13
C HIS A 65 -7.71 -8.46 4.89
N LEU A 66 -7.06 -7.82 3.90
CA LEU A 66 -6.60 -8.50 2.69
C LEU A 66 -5.59 -9.60 2.99
N ARG A 67 -4.65 -9.35 3.91
CA ARG A 67 -3.69 -10.35 4.40
C ARG A 67 -4.42 -11.56 4.93
N ASN A 68 -5.40 -11.38 5.82
CA ASN A 68 -6.16 -12.50 6.40
C ASN A 68 -6.90 -13.31 5.34
N LEU A 69 -7.51 -12.64 4.35
CA LEU A 69 -8.17 -13.30 3.23
C LEU A 69 -7.19 -14.11 2.37
N VAL A 70 -6.03 -13.54 2.04
CA VAL A 70 -4.97 -14.22 1.29
C VAL A 70 -4.42 -15.40 2.07
N SER A 71 -4.10 -15.24 3.36
CA SER A 71 -3.62 -16.31 4.24
C SER A 71 -4.61 -17.47 4.26
N SER A 72 -5.91 -17.21 4.36
CA SER A 72 -6.92 -18.27 4.35
C SER A 72 -6.99 -19.09 3.05
N ILE A 73 -6.52 -18.52 1.92
CA ILE A 73 -6.40 -19.24 0.65
C ILE A 73 -5.09 -20.03 0.62
N ILE A 74 -3.98 -19.41 1.05
CA ILE A 74 -2.65 -20.03 1.01
C ILE A 74 -2.54 -21.20 1.98
N GLU A 75 -3.10 -21.08 3.19
CA GLU A 75 -3.13 -22.14 4.21
C GLU A 75 -3.88 -23.41 3.75
N GLN A 76 -4.67 -23.34 2.66
CA GLN A 76 -5.29 -24.53 2.06
C GLN A 76 -4.30 -25.35 1.22
N GLU A 77 -3.21 -24.73 0.79
CA GLU A 77 -2.25 -25.30 -0.17
C GLU A 77 -0.85 -25.50 0.44
N LEU A 78 -0.57 -24.90 1.59
CA LEU A 78 0.69 -25.00 2.31
C LEU A 78 0.51 -25.68 3.67
N THR A 79 1.57 -26.32 4.15
CA THR A 79 1.71 -26.68 5.56
C THR A 79 1.96 -25.45 6.43
N GLU A 80 1.77 -25.59 7.75
CA GLU A 80 2.05 -24.53 8.72
C GLU A 80 3.51 -24.05 8.65
N GLU A 81 4.46 -24.99 8.53
CA GLU A 81 5.89 -24.70 8.39
C GLU A 81 6.20 -23.89 7.11
N GLU A 82 5.64 -24.30 5.97
CA GLU A 82 5.82 -23.58 4.69
C GLU A 82 5.21 -22.17 4.72
N PHE A 83 4.10 -21.99 5.46
CA PHE A 83 3.46 -20.69 5.62
C PHE A 83 4.25 -19.76 6.53
N ASP A 84 4.81 -20.28 7.63
CA ASP A 84 5.66 -19.53 8.54
C ASP A 84 6.96 -19.08 7.85
N ASP A 85 7.61 -19.97 7.10
CA ASP A 85 8.80 -19.66 6.30
C ASP A 85 8.53 -18.57 5.25
N LEU A 86 7.36 -18.63 4.60
CA LEU A 86 6.92 -17.59 3.66
C LEU A 86 6.79 -16.23 4.36
N CYS A 87 6.16 -16.18 5.53
CA CYS A 87 6.00 -14.94 6.31
C CYS A 87 7.36 -14.37 6.74
N ASP A 88 8.31 -15.22 7.09
CA ASP A 88 9.62 -14.81 7.58
C ASP A 88 10.59 -14.35 6.48
N SER A 89 10.32 -14.71 5.23
CA SER A 89 11.15 -14.36 4.07
C SER A 89 11.13 -12.87 3.70
N ASP A 90 10.12 -12.10 4.14
CA ASP A 90 9.89 -10.70 3.74
C ASP A 90 10.28 -9.67 4.82
N LYS A 91 11.40 -9.89 5.53
CA LYS A 91 11.86 -8.97 6.59
C LYS A 91 12.26 -7.59 6.03
N TYR A 92 11.35 -6.64 6.20
CA TYR A 92 11.45 -5.16 6.20
C TYR A 92 12.61 -4.54 5.42
N ARG A 93 12.44 -4.38 4.10
CA ARG A 93 13.37 -3.63 3.24
C ARG A 93 13.39 -2.13 3.53
N TRP A 94 12.29 -1.56 4.03
CA TRP A 94 12.18 -0.14 4.32
C TRP A 94 12.17 0.10 5.84
N LYS A 95 13.08 0.97 6.30
CA LYS A 95 13.15 1.39 7.70
C LYS A 95 12.53 2.78 7.85
N PRO A 96 11.54 2.96 8.75
CA PRO A 96 11.00 4.28 9.02
C PRO A 96 12.13 5.23 9.45
N PRO A 97 12.20 6.46 8.89
CA PRO A 97 13.22 7.44 9.24
C PRO A 97 12.88 8.09 10.60
N TYR A 98 12.88 7.28 11.67
CA TYR A 98 12.62 7.76 13.02
C TYR A 98 13.57 8.92 13.38
N GLY A 99 13.01 9.97 13.97
CA GLY A 99 13.76 11.17 14.35
C GLY A 99 14.01 12.17 13.22
N ALA A 100 13.60 11.88 11.97
CA ALA A 100 13.66 12.87 10.89
C ALA A 100 12.70 14.04 11.13
N THR A 101 13.16 15.24 10.88
CA THR A 101 12.35 16.46 10.86
C THR A 101 11.44 16.49 9.64
N GLN A 102 10.38 17.30 9.69
CA GLN A 102 9.50 17.52 8.54
C GLN A 102 10.27 17.97 7.28
N LYS A 103 11.27 18.86 7.44
CA LYS A 103 12.11 19.31 6.34
C LYS A 103 12.88 18.15 5.70
N GLU A 104 13.50 17.30 6.51
CA GLU A 104 14.25 16.14 6.01
C GLU A 104 13.37 15.11 5.30
N LEU A 105 12.12 14.95 5.75
CA LEU A 105 11.14 14.09 5.07
C LEU A 105 10.76 14.67 3.70
N VAL A 106 10.47 15.96 3.61
CA VAL A 106 10.18 16.65 2.35
C VAL A 106 11.37 16.56 1.39
N ASP A 107 12.59 16.82 1.86
CA ASP A 107 13.80 16.72 1.04
C ASP A 107 14.02 15.29 0.50
N LYS A 108 13.71 14.26 1.30
CA LYS A 108 13.76 12.86 0.85
C LYS A 108 12.73 12.55 -0.24
N ILE A 109 11.51 13.10 -0.13
CA ILE A 109 10.46 12.90 -1.13
C ILE A 109 10.83 13.61 -2.43
N ASN A 110 11.27 14.87 -2.38
CA ASN A 110 11.70 15.63 -3.56
C ASN A 110 12.79 14.88 -4.35
N ARG A 111 13.81 14.34 -3.66
CA ARG A 111 14.87 13.53 -4.28
C ARG A 111 14.38 12.19 -4.87
N ALA A 112 13.24 11.67 -4.42
CA ALA A 112 12.65 10.46 -4.96
C ALA A 112 11.85 10.75 -6.23
N VAL A 113 11.17 11.90 -6.29
CA VAL A 113 10.46 12.38 -7.48
C VAL A 113 11.42 12.61 -8.64
N ASP A 114 12.61 13.17 -8.40
CA ASP A 114 13.64 13.38 -9.43
C ASP A 114 14.17 12.07 -10.08
N ARG A 115 13.79 10.89 -9.57
CA ARG A 115 14.22 9.57 -10.07
C ARG A 115 13.14 8.84 -10.87
N MET A 116 11.93 9.38 -10.93
CA MET A 116 10.81 8.84 -11.72
C MET A 116 10.78 9.50 -13.10
#